data_AF-A0AAE3EP08-F1
#
_entry.id   AF-A0AAE3EP08-F1
#
_cell.length_a   1.000
_cell.length_b   1.000
_cell.length_c   1.000
_cell.angle_alpha   90.00
_cell.angle_beta   90.00
_cell.angle_gamma   90.00
#
_symmetry.space_group_name_H-M   'P 1'
#
loop_
_entity.id
_entity.type
_entity.pdbx_description
1 polymer ?
#
loop_
_entity_poly.entity_id
_entity_poly.type
_entity_poly.pdbx_seq_one_letter_code
_entity_poly.pdbx_strand_id
1 'polypeptide(L)'
;MKKSLKTIFPLILLVGFVTIGFAQKPEHAGKKEKTEKKIKKEKKKVEEAVEESKQKKDKKVKKEKKEKIEEVEEKDNAYGKDKYGLEGKAYGQERARRAKLKKEEKVKELETIVERGESKANNARARVKEVKENLKKQKKKGKITKEEYGEKIEKLEAIENEADTLEKKVKKGKKLRKSEAS
;
A
#
# COMPACT_ATOMS: atom_id res chain seq x y z
N MET A 1 -38.84 -30.49 43.57
CA MET A 1 -40.05 -30.39 42.73
C MET A 1 -40.17 -28.96 42.21
N LYS A 2 -40.46 -28.80 40.90
CA LYS A 2 -41.07 -27.64 40.19
C LYS A 2 -40.29 -26.30 40.26
N LYS A 3 -39.46 -25.91 39.28
CA LYS A 3 -39.73 -25.34 37.93
C LYS A 3 -40.64 -24.10 37.88
N SER A 4 -40.22 -23.17 37.01
CA SER A 4 -40.92 -22.03 36.35
C SER A 4 -40.68 -20.65 37.00
N LEU A 5 -40.50 -19.53 36.28
CA LEU A 5 -40.85 -19.10 34.92
C LEU A 5 -39.98 -17.83 34.62
N LYS A 6 -39.22 -17.72 33.51
CA LYS A 6 -39.45 -16.85 32.31
C LYS A 6 -39.84 -15.39 32.67
N THR A 7 -39.32 -14.28 32.16
CA THR A 7 -38.83 -13.89 30.81
C THR A 7 -38.54 -12.37 30.83
N ILE A 8 -37.55 -11.90 30.05
CA ILE A 8 -37.50 -10.72 29.15
C ILE A 8 -36.10 -10.81 28.50
N PHE A 9 -35.88 -11.79 27.64
CA PHE A 9 -35.85 -11.74 26.17
C PHE A 9 -35.00 -10.63 25.53
N PRO A 10 -34.08 -11.01 24.62
CA PRO A 10 -33.07 -10.15 24.01
C PRO A 10 -33.62 -9.44 22.77
N LEU A 11 -33.03 -8.28 22.43
CA LEU A 11 -33.32 -7.57 21.19
C LEU A 11 -32.70 -8.34 20.00
N ILE A 12 -33.58 -9.10 19.36
CA ILE A 12 -33.38 -9.90 18.14
C ILE A 12 -33.13 -8.99 16.93
N LEU A 13 -31.97 -9.18 16.30
CA LEU A 13 -31.80 -9.65 14.91
C LEU A 13 -32.87 -9.27 13.85
N LEU A 14 -32.50 -8.43 12.89
CA LEU A 14 -33.10 -8.24 11.55
C LEU A 14 -32.09 -7.35 10.77
N VAL A 15 -31.54 -7.59 9.57
CA VAL A 15 -31.63 -8.54 8.43
C VAL A 15 -30.36 -8.28 7.60
N GLY A 16 -29.73 -9.19 6.85
CA GLY A 16 -30.03 -10.57 6.49
C GLY A 16 -28.71 -11.33 6.24
N PHE A 17 -28.60 -12.61 6.59
CA PHE A 17 -29.17 -13.78 5.89
C PHE A 17 -28.77 -13.87 4.42
N VAL A 18 -27.78 -14.72 4.13
CA VAL A 18 -27.91 -15.99 3.37
C VAL A 18 -26.75 -16.92 3.84
N THR A 19 -26.93 -17.77 4.86
CA THR A 19 -27.21 -19.24 4.82
C THR A 19 -26.45 -19.99 3.72
N ILE A 20 -25.53 -20.91 4.05
CA ILE A 20 -25.69 -22.36 4.31
C ILE A 20 -24.49 -22.74 5.22
N GLY A 21 -24.52 -23.55 6.27
CA GLY A 21 -25.39 -24.62 6.72
C GLY A 21 -24.51 -25.60 7.53
N PHE A 22 -25.08 -26.10 8.63
CA PHE A 22 -24.66 -27.23 9.47
C PHE A 22 -23.71 -27.06 10.67
N ALA A 23 -24.32 -27.44 11.80
CA ALA A 23 -23.90 -27.48 13.19
C ALA A 23 -23.10 -28.75 13.57
N GLN A 24 -22.87 -28.90 14.88
CA GLN A 24 -22.36 -30.05 15.66
C GLN A 24 -20.82 -30.24 15.79
N LYS A 25 -20.36 -30.03 17.04
CA LYS A 25 -19.21 -30.73 17.68
C LYS A 25 -19.64 -32.17 18.03
N PRO A 26 -18.73 -33.14 18.34
CA PRO A 26 -17.30 -33.02 18.64
C PRO A 26 -16.39 -34.03 17.88
N GLU A 27 -15.09 -34.01 18.22
CA GLU A 27 -14.05 -35.05 17.98
C GLU A 27 -13.22 -35.06 16.67
N HIS A 28 -11.95 -35.42 16.86
CA HIS A 28 -10.89 -35.76 15.91
C HIS A 28 -10.10 -34.65 15.18
N ALA A 29 -8.93 -34.41 15.75
CA ALA A 29 -7.61 -33.93 15.29
C ALA A 29 -7.26 -33.70 13.79
N GLY A 30 -8.14 -33.90 12.81
CA GLY A 30 -7.81 -33.75 11.37
C GLY A 30 -8.23 -32.44 10.70
N LYS A 31 -8.95 -31.54 11.41
CA LYS A 31 -9.57 -30.35 10.78
C LYS A 31 -8.69 -29.09 10.73
N LYS A 32 -7.67 -28.92 11.58
CA LYS A 32 -6.81 -27.72 11.59
C LYS A 32 -6.00 -27.54 10.30
N GLU A 33 -5.48 -28.63 9.72
CA GLU A 33 -4.73 -28.56 8.45
C GLU A 33 -5.60 -28.21 7.24
N LYS A 34 -6.88 -28.63 7.22
CA LYS A 34 -7.79 -28.36 6.10
C LYS A 34 -8.33 -26.93 6.13
N THR A 35 -8.53 -26.32 7.30
CA THR A 35 -8.87 -24.89 7.43
C THR A 35 -7.66 -24.00 7.13
N GLU A 36 -6.45 -24.36 7.55
CA GLU A 36 -5.25 -23.60 7.19
C GLU A 36 -4.92 -23.67 5.69
N LYS A 37 -5.13 -24.84 5.04
CA LYS A 37 -5.02 -24.96 3.57
C LYS A 37 -6.08 -24.15 2.82
N LYS A 38 -7.30 -23.99 3.35
CA LYS A 38 -8.34 -23.14 2.75
C LYS A 38 -8.05 -21.65 2.94
N ILE A 39 -7.58 -21.24 4.12
CA ILE A 39 -7.19 -19.84 4.41
C ILE A 39 -5.94 -19.44 3.62
N LYS A 40 -4.96 -20.33 3.41
CA LYS A 40 -3.81 -20.09 2.52
C LYS A 40 -4.22 -20.01 1.04
N LYS A 41 -5.20 -20.80 0.59
CA LYS A 41 -5.74 -20.70 -0.78
C LYS A 41 -6.55 -19.42 -1.00
N GLU A 42 -7.29 -18.94 -0.01
CA GLU A 42 -8.00 -17.64 -0.11
C GLU A 42 -7.03 -16.45 -0.04
N LYS A 43 -6.00 -16.48 0.82
CA LYS A 43 -4.96 -15.43 0.82
C LYS A 43 -4.20 -15.36 -0.50
N LYS A 44 -3.85 -16.50 -1.11
CA LYS A 44 -3.22 -16.53 -2.45
C LYS A 44 -4.13 -15.98 -3.53
N LYS A 45 -5.43 -16.31 -3.51
CA LYS A 45 -6.40 -15.76 -4.47
C LYS A 45 -6.62 -14.26 -4.33
N VAL A 46 -6.54 -13.72 -3.10
CA VAL A 46 -6.62 -12.28 -2.87
C VAL A 46 -5.33 -11.56 -3.27
N GLU A 47 -4.15 -12.15 -3.04
CA GLU A 47 -2.87 -11.62 -3.55
C GLU A 47 -2.82 -11.63 -5.08
N GLU A 48 -3.24 -12.71 -5.74
CA GLU A 48 -3.32 -12.79 -7.21
C GLU A 48 -4.34 -11.79 -7.78
N ALA A 49 -5.49 -11.60 -7.13
CA ALA A 49 -6.49 -10.60 -7.57
C ALA A 49 -5.98 -9.15 -7.39
N VAL A 50 -5.18 -8.89 -6.35
CA VAL A 50 -4.55 -7.57 -6.12
C VAL A 50 -3.40 -7.34 -7.10
N GLU A 51 -2.62 -8.36 -7.45
CA GLU A 51 -1.59 -8.28 -8.49
C GLU A 51 -2.18 -8.13 -9.89
N GLU A 52 -3.25 -8.85 -10.24
CA GLU A 52 -3.95 -8.65 -11.52
C GLU A 52 -4.57 -7.26 -11.63
N SER A 53 -5.09 -6.69 -10.53
CA SER A 53 -5.65 -5.33 -10.53
C SER A 53 -4.57 -4.24 -10.67
N LYS A 54 -3.38 -4.46 -10.11
CA LYS A 54 -2.20 -3.59 -10.30
C LYS A 54 -1.65 -3.70 -11.73
N GLN A 55 -1.51 -4.91 -12.27
CA GLN A 55 -1.02 -5.12 -13.62
C GLN A 55 -2.01 -4.62 -14.69
N LYS A 56 -3.32 -4.72 -14.49
CA LYS A 56 -4.32 -4.20 -15.44
C LYS A 56 -4.42 -2.66 -15.43
N LYS A 57 -4.22 -1.99 -14.29
CA LYS A 57 -4.15 -0.51 -14.25
C LYS A 57 -2.83 0.03 -14.80
N ASP A 58 -1.69 -0.61 -14.53
CA ASP A 58 -0.40 -0.17 -15.06
C ASP A 58 -0.25 -0.48 -16.56
N LYS A 59 -0.81 -1.58 -17.07
CA LYS A 59 -0.81 -1.86 -18.52
C LYS A 59 -1.76 -0.95 -19.30
N LYS A 60 -2.93 -0.56 -18.78
CA LYS A 60 -3.85 0.29 -19.54
C LYS A 60 -3.34 1.73 -19.69
N VAL A 61 -2.67 2.27 -18.66
CA VAL A 61 -2.03 3.58 -18.73
C VAL A 61 -0.73 3.56 -19.56
N LYS A 62 0.02 2.46 -19.55
CA LYS A 62 1.20 2.31 -20.44
C LYS A 62 0.84 2.07 -21.90
N LYS A 63 -0.23 1.33 -22.21
CA LYS A 63 -0.54 0.94 -23.59
C LYS A 63 -1.20 2.08 -24.39
N GLU A 64 -2.08 2.88 -23.79
CA GLU A 64 -2.66 4.06 -24.46
C GLU A 64 -1.67 5.22 -24.66
N LYS A 65 -0.55 5.26 -23.93
CA LYS A 65 0.54 6.23 -24.16
C LYS A 65 1.68 5.72 -25.04
N LYS A 66 1.91 4.40 -25.13
CA LYS A 66 2.98 3.82 -25.98
C LYS A 66 2.65 3.86 -27.47
N GLU A 67 1.38 3.67 -27.85
CA GLU A 67 0.97 3.66 -29.28
C GLU A 67 1.10 5.02 -29.97
N LYS A 68 1.40 6.10 -29.24
CA LYS A 68 1.74 7.41 -29.84
C LYS A 68 3.23 7.75 -29.85
N ILE A 69 4.11 6.87 -29.34
CA ILE A 69 5.52 7.18 -29.08
C ILE A 69 6.48 6.20 -29.79
N GLU A 70 6.04 5.00 -30.19
CA GLU A 70 6.95 3.92 -30.58
C GLU A 70 7.50 3.91 -32.01
N GLU A 71 7.27 4.92 -32.86
CA GLU A 71 7.75 4.85 -34.26
C GLU A 71 9.06 5.62 -34.57
N VAL A 72 9.77 6.18 -33.60
CA VAL A 72 11.05 6.87 -33.89
C VAL A 72 12.04 6.74 -32.74
N GLU A 73 12.58 5.56 -32.50
CA GLU A 73 13.82 5.40 -31.74
C GLU A 73 14.77 4.50 -32.54
N GLU A 74 15.55 5.10 -33.45
CA GLU A 74 16.88 4.63 -33.85
C GLU A 74 17.52 5.63 -34.82
N LYS A 75 18.31 6.58 -34.27
CA LYS A 75 19.52 7.16 -34.90
C LYS A 75 20.14 8.21 -33.97
N ASP A 76 21.35 7.91 -33.51
CA ASP A 76 22.25 8.88 -32.88
C ASP A 76 22.43 10.10 -33.77
N ASN A 77 22.14 11.30 -33.24
CA ASN A 77 22.71 12.56 -33.73
C ASN A 77 22.79 13.57 -32.58
N ALA A 78 24.01 14.00 -32.30
CA ALA A 78 24.45 14.68 -31.09
C ALA A 78 24.01 16.15 -30.93
N TYR A 79 23.26 16.75 -31.86
CA TYR A 79 22.75 18.13 -31.73
C TYR A 79 21.41 18.29 -32.44
N GLY A 80 20.36 18.62 -31.69
CA GLY A 80 19.05 18.98 -32.21
C GLY A 80 18.08 17.81 -32.34
N LYS A 81 17.36 17.52 -31.24
CA LYS A 81 16.22 16.59 -31.24
C LYS A 81 15.33 16.84 -32.44
N ASP A 82 14.97 15.75 -33.13
CA ASP A 82 14.04 15.71 -34.25
C ASP A 82 13.04 16.84 -34.17
N LYS A 83 13.11 17.69 -35.18
CA LYS A 83 12.27 18.86 -35.29
C LYS A 83 10.81 18.50 -35.56
N TYR A 84 10.49 17.23 -35.84
CA TYR A 84 9.16 16.77 -36.25
C TYR A 84 8.59 17.63 -37.41
N GLY A 85 9.45 18.08 -38.32
CA GLY A 85 9.08 19.00 -39.40
C GLY A 85 8.87 20.47 -39.00
N LEU A 86 9.09 20.85 -37.73
CA LEU A 86 8.96 22.23 -37.24
C LEU A 86 10.31 22.96 -37.27
N GLU A 87 10.36 24.16 -37.87
CA GLU A 87 11.59 24.95 -37.93
C GLU A 87 11.45 26.34 -37.29
N GLY A 88 12.58 26.99 -37.02
CA GLY A 88 12.66 28.35 -36.51
C GLY A 88 11.84 28.60 -35.23
N LYS A 89 10.97 29.61 -35.27
CA LYS A 89 10.15 30.05 -34.13
C LYS A 89 9.19 28.96 -33.63
N ALA A 90 8.61 28.18 -34.53
CA ALA A 90 7.66 27.11 -34.18
C ALA A 90 8.35 25.99 -33.38
N TYR A 91 9.57 25.61 -33.77
CA TYR A 91 10.38 24.66 -33.02
C TYR A 91 10.71 25.17 -31.61
N GLY A 92 11.11 26.44 -31.50
CA GLY A 92 11.41 27.07 -30.20
C GLY A 92 10.20 27.06 -29.25
N GLN A 93 9.02 27.39 -29.77
CA GLN A 93 7.77 27.36 -29.01
C GLN A 93 7.40 25.94 -28.56
N GLU A 94 7.49 24.95 -29.45
CA GLU A 94 7.16 23.57 -29.12
C GLU A 94 8.16 22.99 -28.10
N ARG A 95 9.46 23.29 -28.23
CA ARG A 95 10.48 22.90 -27.24
C ARG A 95 10.19 23.50 -25.87
N ALA A 96 9.84 24.79 -25.81
CA ALA A 96 9.48 25.47 -24.57
C ALA A 96 8.21 24.86 -23.95
N ARG A 97 7.18 24.57 -24.77
CA ARG A 97 5.96 23.90 -24.33
C ARG A 97 6.25 22.52 -23.75
N ARG A 98 7.05 21.70 -24.44
CA ARG A 98 7.47 20.38 -23.95
C ARG A 98 8.28 20.47 -22.66
N ALA A 99 9.15 21.47 -22.52
CA ALA A 99 9.91 21.68 -21.29
C ALA A 99 9.00 22.03 -20.10
N LYS A 100 8.01 22.90 -20.31
CA LYS A 100 6.99 23.24 -19.29
C LYS A 100 6.17 22.01 -18.89
N LEU A 101 5.64 21.27 -19.87
CA LEU A 101 4.89 20.05 -19.61
C LEU A 101 5.70 19.02 -18.81
N LYS A 102 6.97 18.79 -19.19
CA LYS A 102 7.86 17.90 -18.44
C LYS A 102 8.14 18.38 -17.03
N LYS A 103 8.26 19.69 -16.81
CA LYS A 103 8.41 20.27 -15.46
C LYS A 103 7.16 19.98 -14.64
N GLU A 104 5.97 20.25 -15.18
CA GLU A 104 4.70 19.99 -14.50
C GLU A 104 4.49 18.50 -14.17
N GLU A 105 4.84 17.60 -15.10
CA GLU A 105 4.78 16.15 -14.87
C GLU A 105 5.70 15.72 -13.71
N LYS A 106 6.93 16.24 -13.66
CA LYS A 106 7.87 15.95 -12.56
C LYS A 106 7.39 16.47 -11.21
N VAL A 107 6.79 17.67 -11.18
CA VAL A 107 6.23 18.24 -9.95
C VAL A 107 5.09 17.36 -9.43
N LYS A 108 4.18 16.92 -10.31
CA LYS A 108 3.09 16.01 -9.95
C LYS A 108 3.61 14.65 -9.47
N GLU A 109 4.61 14.10 -10.15
CA GLU A 109 5.24 12.84 -9.73
C GLU A 109 5.86 12.98 -8.34
N LEU A 110 6.64 14.04 -8.10
CA LEU A 110 7.24 14.34 -6.81
C LEU A 110 6.19 14.47 -5.70
N GLU A 111 5.08 15.14 -5.97
CA GLU A 111 3.96 15.27 -5.03
C GLU A 111 3.38 13.91 -4.65
N THR A 112 3.07 13.06 -5.64
CA THR A 112 2.54 11.71 -5.36
C THR A 112 3.53 10.85 -4.57
N ILE A 113 4.83 11.00 -4.80
CA ILE A 113 5.88 10.28 -4.07
C ILE A 113 5.96 10.76 -2.62
N VAL A 114 5.91 12.08 -2.41
CA VAL A 114 5.94 12.71 -1.08
C VAL A 114 4.72 12.26 -0.27
N GLU A 115 3.51 12.34 -0.83
CA GLU A 115 2.28 11.92 -0.17
C GLU A 115 2.29 10.43 0.20
N ARG A 116 2.70 9.56 -0.74
CA ARG A 116 2.84 8.12 -0.46
C ARG A 116 3.89 7.85 0.61
N GLY A 117 4.99 8.58 0.60
CA GLY A 117 6.05 8.48 1.60
C GLY A 117 5.56 8.86 3.00
N GLU A 118 4.79 9.95 3.12
CA GLU A 118 4.16 10.37 4.38
C GLU A 118 3.20 9.33 4.92
N SER A 119 2.28 8.88 4.07
CA SER A 119 1.30 7.87 4.45
C SER A 119 1.99 6.60 4.95
N LYS A 120 3.05 6.14 4.28
CA LYS A 120 3.83 4.97 4.69
C LYS A 120 4.53 5.18 6.03
N ALA A 121 5.20 6.32 6.22
CA ALA A 121 5.91 6.62 7.47
C ALA A 121 4.95 6.71 8.67
N ASN A 122 3.83 7.42 8.50
CA ASN A 122 2.80 7.56 9.53
C ASN A 122 2.17 6.21 9.89
N ASN A 123 1.82 5.40 8.90
CA ASN A 123 1.26 4.07 9.11
C ASN A 123 2.26 3.13 9.81
N ALA A 124 3.55 3.19 9.45
CA ALA A 124 4.59 2.41 10.10
C ALA A 124 4.72 2.78 11.58
N ARG A 125 4.80 4.08 11.90
CA ARG A 125 4.86 4.55 13.29
C ARG A 125 3.62 4.18 14.10
N ALA A 126 2.43 4.33 13.54
CA ALA A 126 1.19 3.95 14.22
C ALA A 126 1.18 2.46 14.59
N ARG A 127 1.57 1.59 13.63
CA ARG A 127 1.69 0.14 13.88
C ARG A 127 2.77 -0.19 14.88
N VAL A 128 3.94 0.44 14.80
CA VAL A 128 5.03 0.23 15.77
C VAL A 128 4.55 0.59 17.18
N LYS A 129 3.86 1.71 17.35
CA LYS A 129 3.30 2.13 18.64
C LYS A 129 2.30 1.11 19.18
N GLU A 130 1.36 0.65 18.35
CA GLU A 130 0.38 -0.36 18.73
C GLU A 130 1.04 -1.68 19.16
N VAL A 131 2.01 -2.16 18.39
CA VAL A 131 2.74 -3.39 18.70
C VAL A 131 3.57 -3.22 19.98
N LYS A 132 4.25 -2.09 20.18
CA LYS A 132 4.99 -1.78 21.42
C LYS A 132 4.07 -1.82 22.64
N GLU A 133 2.88 -1.22 22.56
CA GLU A 133 1.89 -1.27 23.64
C GLU A 133 1.38 -2.69 23.92
N ASN A 134 1.11 -3.47 22.87
CA ASN A 134 0.68 -4.85 22.99
C ASN A 134 1.77 -5.74 23.62
N LEU A 135 3.04 -5.55 23.24
CA LEU A 135 4.18 -6.25 23.86
C LEU A 135 4.32 -5.89 25.34
N LYS A 136 4.18 -4.61 25.71
CA LYS A 136 4.18 -4.20 27.12
C LYS A 136 3.06 -4.90 27.91
N LYS A 137 1.85 -4.97 27.35
CA LYS A 137 0.72 -5.68 27.98
C LYS A 137 0.98 -7.19 28.09
N GLN A 138 1.58 -7.82 27.08
CA GLN A 138 1.93 -9.24 27.11
C GLN A 138 3.01 -9.55 28.16
N LYS A 139 4.04 -8.72 28.26
CA LYS A 139 5.08 -8.83 29.29
C LYS A 139 4.50 -8.72 30.69
N LYS A 140 3.64 -7.73 30.94
CA LYS A 140 2.95 -7.57 32.23
C LYS A 140 2.06 -8.77 32.59
N LYS A 141 1.46 -9.42 31.58
CA LYS A 141 0.64 -10.63 31.75
C LYS A 141 1.49 -11.92 31.86
N GLY A 142 2.82 -11.84 31.81
CA GLY A 142 3.71 -13.00 31.84
C GLY A 142 3.59 -13.89 30.59
N LYS A 143 3.01 -13.40 29.49
CA LYS A 143 2.81 -14.19 28.25
C LYS A 143 4.06 -14.31 27.39
N ILE A 144 5.05 -13.48 27.63
CA ILE A 144 6.33 -13.45 26.91
C ILE A 144 7.46 -13.30 27.92
N THR A 145 8.61 -13.89 27.64
CA THR A 145 9.79 -13.76 28.49
C THR A 145 10.45 -12.38 28.34
N LYS A 146 11.40 -12.08 29.23
CA LYS A 146 12.18 -10.83 29.16
C LYS A 146 13.04 -10.78 27.89
N GLU A 147 13.61 -11.91 27.49
CA GLU A 147 14.43 -12.06 26.29
C GLU A 147 13.59 -11.86 25.03
N GLU A 148 12.46 -12.57 24.90
CA GLU A 148 11.55 -12.43 23.76
C GLU A 148 11.01 -10.99 23.60
N TYR A 149 10.80 -10.29 24.72
CA TYR A 149 10.42 -8.89 24.71
C TYR A 149 11.55 -8.00 24.15
N GLY A 150 12.79 -8.25 24.57
CA GLY A 150 13.98 -7.53 24.09
C GLY A 150 14.14 -7.64 22.58
N GLU A 151 14.19 -8.87 22.06
CA GLU A 151 14.36 -9.11 20.62
C GLU A 151 13.25 -8.47 19.76
N LYS A 152 12.00 -8.52 20.23
CA LYS A 152 10.87 -7.91 19.51
C LYS A 152 10.92 -6.39 19.56
N ILE A 153 11.40 -5.79 20.65
CA ILE A 153 11.59 -4.35 20.76
C ILE A 153 12.71 -3.87 19.84
N GLU A 154 13.84 -4.56 19.79
CA GLU A 154 14.95 -4.19 18.89
C GLU A 154 14.50 -4.18 17.42
N LYS A 155 13.73 -5.19 16.99
CA LYS A 155 13.14 -5.23 15.64
C LYS A 155 12.20 -4.05 15.38
N LEU A 156 11.42 -3.64 16.38
CA LEU A 156 10.52 -2.49 16.27
C LEU A 156 11.28 -1.16 16.22
N GLU A 157 12.40 -1.05 16.92
CA GLU A 157 13.28 0.12 16.87
C GLU A 157 13.95 0.24 15.50
N ALA A 158 14.38 -0.86 14.89
CA ALA A 158 14.87 -0.85 13.51
C ALA A 158 13.81 -0.31 12.53
N ILE A 159 12.57 -0.78 12.64
CA ILE A 159 11.44 -0.30 11.80
C ILE A 159 11.14 1.19 12.06
N GLU A 160 11.23 1.64 13.31
CA GLU A 160 11.04 3.05 13.66
C GLU A 160 12.13 3.94 13.06
N ASN A 161 13.40 3.51 13.13
CA ASN A 161 14.51 4.19 12.49
C ASN A 161 14.33 4.27 10.97
N GLU A 162 13.86 3.19 10.33
CA GLU A 162 13.53 3.22 8.90
C GLU A 162 12.42 4.22 8.59
N ALA A 163 11.35 4.27 9.39
CA ALA A 163 10.29 5.26 9.24
C ALA A 163 10.83 6.69 9.38
N ASP A 164 11.74 6.94 10.32
CA ASP A 164 12.39 8.24 10.50
C ASP A 164 13.25 8.63 9.29
N THR A 165 13.99 7.68 8.70
CA THR A 165 14.75 7.95 7.48
C THR A 165 13.83 8.28 6.31
N LEU A 166 12.67 7.61 6.21
CA LEU A 166 11.66 7.90 5.20
C LEU A 166 11.07 9.30 5.40
N GLU A 167 10.74 9.70 6.62
CA GLU A 167 10.27 11.06 6.93
C GLU A 167 11.29 12.13 6.56
N LYS A 168 12.58 11.87 6.84
CA LYS A 168 13.66 12.79 6.44
C LYS A 168 13.70 12.96 4.91
N LYS A 169 13.57 11.87 4.14
CA LYS A 169 13.52 11.91 2.67
C LYS A 169 12.28 12.66 2.17
N VAL A 170 11.12 12.37 2.74
CA VAL A 170 9.86 13.08 2.47
C VAL A 170 9.99 14.58 2.75
N LYS A 171 10.58 14.97 3.88
CA LYS A 171 10.79 16.38 4.25
C LYS A 171 11.73 17.07 3.26
N LYS A 172 12.77 16.39 2.78
CA LYS A 172 13.62 16.89 1.69
C LYS A 172 12.81 17.06 0.39
N GLY A 173 12.00 16.07 0.01
CA GLY A 173 11.09 16.16 -1.15
C GLY A 173 10.12 17.34 -1.08
N LYS A 174 9.52 17.60 0.10
CA LYS A 174 8.65 18.78 0.33
C LYS A 174 9.37 20.10 0.10
N LYS A 175 10.63 20.20 0.53
CA LYS A 175 11.44 21.43 0.32
C LYS A 175 11.72 21.64 -1.16
N LEU A 176 12.10 20.58 -1.88
CA LEU A 176 12.32 20.63 -3.33
C LEU A 176 11.05 21.04 -4.09
N ARG A 177 9.90 20.50 -3.71
CA ARG A 177 8.61 20.90 -4.30
C ARG A 177 8.34 22.40 -4.12
N LYS A 178 8.59 22.95 -2.92
CA LYS A 178 8.39 24.38 -2.65
C LYS A 178 9.31 25.26 -3.49
N SER A 179 10.57 24.86 -3.68
CA SER A 179 11.52 25.61 -4.52
C SER A 179 11.20 25.51 -6.01
N GLU A 180 10.58 24.43 -6.50
CA GLU A 180 10.22 24.31 -7.92
C GLU A 180 8.90 25.03 -8.29
N ALA A 181 8.05 25.27 -7.30
CA ALA A 181 6.78 25.97 -7.40
C ALA A 181 6.88 27.50 -7.17
N SER A 182 7.99 27.98 -6.61
CA SER A 182 8.33 29.41 -6.50
C SER A 182 9.03 29.88 -7.77
#